data_AF-A0AAD9NA69-F1
#
_entry.id   AF-A0AAD9NA69-F1
#
_cell.length_a   1.000
_cell.length_b   1.000
_cell.length_c   1.000
_cell.angle_alpha   90.00
_cell.angle_beta   90.00
_cell.angle_gamma   90.00
#
_symmetry.space_group_name_H-M   'P 1'
#
loop_
_entity.id
_entity.type
_entity.pdbx_description
1 polymer ?
#
loop_
_entity_poly.entity_id
_entity_poly.type
_entity_poly.pdbx_seq_one_letter_code
_entity_poly.pdbx_strand_id
1 'polypeptide(L)'
;MHEEILEKKPILVQLEKRNLELKHENRELMAQLLDGKQHIESSVRQCQHSKVIQRTERKLGEMVVQVNMMQHIFQCLILGSAVDWGSDQRLCQLMISLGKPLDMQLCLHDPATLTDVSTHDS
;
A
#
# COMPACT_ATOMS: atom_id res chain seq x y z
N MET A 1 -19.48 59.69 11.01
CA MET A 1 -18.48 59.30 9.98
C MET A 1 -17.06 59.18 10.53
N HIS A 2 -16.59 60.04 11.46
CA HIS A 2 -15.25 59.89 12.06
C HIS A 2 -15.15 58.79 13.16
N GLU A 3 -16.21 58.60 13.94
CA GLU A 3 -16.28 57.54 14.98
C GLU A 3 -16.19 56.12 14.42
N GLU A 4 -16.92 55.81 13.34
CA GLU A 4 -16.82 54.51 12.67
C GLU A 4 -15.42 54.21 12.12
N ILE A 5 -14.67 55.23 11.70
CA ILE A 5 -13.30 55.07 11.19
C ILE A 5 -12.33 54.78 12.35
N LEU A 6 -12.56 55.39 13.50
CA LEU A 6 -11.78 55.15 14.71
C LEU A 6 -12.01 53.75 15.29
N GLU A 7 -13.25 53.25 15.22
CA GLU A 7 -13.61 51.92 15.72
C GLU A 7 -13.13 50.78 14.79
N LYS A 8 -13.13 50.99 13.47
CA LYS A 8 -12.71 49.97 12.49
C LYS A 8 -11.19 49.78 12.40
N LYS A 9 -10.39 50.80 12.72
CA LYS A 9 -8.90 50.73 12.71
C LYS A 9 -8.31 49.65 13.63
N PRO A 10 -8.67 49.54 14.93
CA PRO A 10 -8.10 48.52 15.81
C PRO A 10 -8.47 47.09 15.39
N ILE A 11 -9.68 46.89 14.83
CA ILE A 11 -10.12 45.59 14.31
C ILE A 11 -9.25 45.19 13.11
N LEU A 12 -8.95 46.14 12.22
CA LEU A 12 -8.10 45.91 11.05
C LEU A 12 -6.68 45.52 11.47
N VAL A 13 -6.11 46.19 12.46
CA VAL A 13 -4.79 45.85 13.02
C VAL A 13 -4.78 44.46 13.68
N GLN A 14 -5.83 44.10 14.41
CA GLN A 14 -5.95 42.76 14.99
C GLN A 14 -6.07 41.66 13.92
N LEU A 15 -6.83 41.92 12.85
CA LEU A 15 -6.96 41.01 11.72
C LEU A 15 -5.63 40.84 10.98
N GLU A 16 -4.88 41.92 10.75
CA GLU A 16 -3.54 41.84 10.14
C GLU A 16 -2.58 41.01 10.99
N LYS A 17 -2.57 41.24 12.31
CA LYS A 17 -1.76 40.45 13.24
C LYS A 17 -2.11 38.96 13.17
N ARG A 18 -3.40 38.62 13.25
CA ARG A 18 -3.87 37.23 13.16
C ARG A 18 -3.55 36.60 11.80
N ASN A 19 -3.62 37.38 10.72
CA ASN A 19 -3.26 36.92 9.39
C ASN A 19 -1.77 36.58 9.28
N LEU A 20 -0.90 37.39 9.91
CA LEU A 20 0.53 37.13 9.97
C LEU A 20 0.85 35.88 10.78
N GLU A 21 0.22 35.70 11.93
CA GLU A 21 0.35 34.50 12.77
C GLU A 21 -0.07 33.24 11.99
N LEU A 22 -1.23 33.27 11.34
CA LEU A 22 -1.71 32.16 10.51
C LEU A 22 -0.78 31.86 9.34
N LYS A 23 -0.22 32.89 8.68
CA LYS A 23 0.75 32.68 7.60
C LYS A 23 2.05 32.06 8.11
N HIS A 24 2.49 32.41 9.30
CA HIS A 24 3.66 31.81 9.93
C HIS A 24 3.40 30.33 10.23
N GLU A 25 2.32 30.04 10.94
CA GLU A 25 1.91 28.68 11.29
C GLU A 25 1.70 27.79 10.06
N ASN A 26 1.05 28.32 9.01
CA ASN A 26 0.85 27.58 7.76
C ASN A 26 2.19 27.22 7.08
N ARG A 27 3.17 28.14 7.08
CA ARG A 27 4.51 27.85 6.56
C ARG A 27 5.22 26.77 7.36
N GLU A 28 5.09 26.81 8.69
CA GLU A 28 5.69 25.82 9.58
C GLU A 28 5.07 24.44 9.38
N LEU A 29 3.73 24.35 9.30
CA LEU A 29 3.01 23.11 9.00
C LEU A 29 3.38 22.57 7.62
N MET A 30 3.50 23.43 6.60
CA MET A 30 3.96 23.03 5.28
C MET A 30 5.39 22.50 5.29
N ALA A 31 6.28 23.09 6.09
CA ALA A 31 7.63 22.58 6.26
C ALA A 31 7.65 21.20 6.93
N GLN A 32 6.86 20.99 7.98
CA GLN A 32 6.72 19.69 8.65
C GLN A 32 6.13 18.62 7.72
N LEU A 33 5.13 18.97 6.91
CA LEU A 33 4.56 18.06 5.90
C LEU A 33 5.58 17.66 4.86
N LEU A 34 6.39 18.60 4.38
CA LEU A 34 7.42 18.32 3.38
C LEU A 34 8.51 17.41 3.95
N ASP A 35 8.96 17.68 5.18
CA ASP A 35 9.95 16.86 5.88
C ASP A 35 9.43 15.44 6.14
N GLY A 36 8.20 15.32 6.63
CA GLY A 36 7.53 14.03 6.83
C GLY A 36 7.39 13.24 5.52
N LYS A 37 6.99 13.91 4.43
CA LYS A 37 6.91 13.28 3.10
C LYS A 37 8.29 12.79 2.63
N GLN A 38 9.33 13.61 2.78
CA GLN A 38 10.69 13.24 2.41
C GLN A 38 11.21 12.05 3.22
N HIS A 39 10.90 11.99 4.52
CA HIS A 39 11.25 10.88 5.38
C HIS A 39 10.54 9.58 4.98
N ILE A 40 9.25 9.66 4.63
CA ILE A 40 8.50 8.50 4.13
C ILE A 40 9.09 8.02 2.82
N GLU A 41 9.32 8.91 1.85
CA GLU A 41 9.91 8.56 0.55
C GLU A 41 11.30 7.92 0.69
N SER A 42 12.14 8.44 1.59
CA SER A 42 13.47 7.87 1.84
C SER A 42 13.39 6.50 2.49
N SER A 43 12.49 6.32 3.45
CA SER A 43 12.24 5.03 4.13
C SER A 43 11.71 3.98 3.17
N VAL A 44 10.78 4.35 2.28
CA VAL A 44 10.25 3.46 1.23
C VAL A 44 11.35 3.04 0.25
N ARG A 45 12.19 3.99 -0.21
CA ARG A 45 13.33 3.66 -1.08
C ARG A 45 14.33 2.73 -0.38
N GLN A 46 14.62 2.99 0.90
CA GLN A 46 15.49 2.12 1.69
C GLN A 46 14.91 0.71 1.85
N CYS A 47 13.59 0.60 2.04
CA CYS A 47 12.87 -0.66 2.08
C CYS A 47 12.96 -1.41 0.74
N GLN A 48 12.67 -0.74 -0.38
CA GLN A 48 12.78 -1.31 -1.73
C GLN A 48 14.21 -1.76 -2.09
N HIS A 49 15.22 -1.04 -1.60
CA HIS A 49 16.63 -1.41 -1.77
C HIS A 49 17.17 -2.31 -0.65
N SER A 50 16.32 -2.73 0.28
CA SER A 50 16.73 -3.64 1.34
C SER A 50 17.14 -4.98 0.73
N LYS A 51 18.42 -5.32 0.88
CA LYS A 51 18.97 -6.60 0.44
C LYS A 51 18.22 -7.78 1.06
N VAL A 52 17.59 -7.61 2.22
CA VAL A 52 16.78 -8.64 2.87
C VAL A 52 15.49 -8.87 2.08
N ILE A 53 14.77 -7.80 1.73
CA ILE A 53 13.51 -7.90 0.97
C ILE A 53 13.75 -8.51 -0.40
N GLN A 54 14.76 -8.03 -1.13
CA GLN A 54 15.12 -8.60 -2.44
C GLN A 54 15.50 -10.08 -2.37
N ARG A 55 16.18 -10.51 -1.30
CA ARG A 55 16.50 -11.94 -1.10
C ARG A 55 15.24 -12.75 -0.83
N THR A 56 14.32 -12.22 -0.04
CA THR A 56 13.05 -12.90 0.28
C THR A 56 12.17 -13.00 -0.95
N GLU A 57 12.03 -11.92 -1.74
CA GLU A 57 11.31 -11.92 -3.01
C GLU A 57 11.89 -12.94 -4.00
N ARG A 58 13.21 -13.01 -4.12
CA ARG A 58 13.87 -14.01 -4.97
C ARG A 58 13.55 -15.43 -4.52
N LYS A 59 13.70 -15.71 -3.22
CA LYS A 59 13.38 -17.03 -2.66
C LYS A 59 11.92 -17.40 -2.87
N LEU A 60 11.01 -16.43 -2.72
CA LEU A 60 9.60 -16.63 -2.99
C LEU A 60 9.38 -16.99 -4.47
N GLY A 61 9.97 -16.23 -5.39
CA GLY A 61 9.93 -16.51 -6.83
C GLY A 61 10.46 -17.91 -7.18
N GLU A 62 11.59 -18.32 -6.60
CA GLU A 62 12.15 -19.67 -6.77
C GLU A 62 11.17 -20.74 -6.28
N MET A 63 10.54 -20.56 -5.12
CA MET A 63 9.52 -21.48 -4.60
C MET A 63 8.28 -21.56 -5.49
N VAL A 64 7.80 -20.43 -6.03
CA VAL A 64 6.66 -20.42 -6.97
C VAL A 64 6.96 -21.28 -8.18
N VAL A 65 8.15 -21.09 -8.78
CA VAL A 65 8.58 -21.86 -9.95
C VAL A 65 8.65 -23.35 -9.62
N GLN A 66 9.19 -23.72 -8.45
CA GLN A 66 9.25 -25.12 -8.02
C GLN A 66 7.86 -25.74 -7.85
N VAL A 67 6.92 -25.02 -7.24
CA VAL A 67 5.55 -25.52 -7.06
C VAL A 67 4.84 -25.66 -8.41
N ASN A 68 4.94 -24.68 -9.30
CA ASN A 68 4.37 -24.78 -10.65
C ASN A 68 4.95 -25.97 -11.42
N MET A 69 6.27 -26.20 -11.32
CA MET A 69 6.90 -27.37 -11.93
C MET A 69 6.34 -28.67 -11.36
N MET A 70 6.19 -28.77 -10.03
CA MET A 70 5.58 -29.93 -9.40
C MET A 70 4.12 -30.14 -9.84
N GLN A 71 3.32 -29.08 -9.94
CA GLN A 71 1.95 -29.16 -10.45
C GLN A 71 1.89 -29.79 -11.83
N HIS A 72 2.75 -29.33 -12.75
CA HIS A 72 2.83 -29.89 -14.10
C HIS A 72 3.30 -31.34 -14.12
N ILE A 73 4.30 -31.70 -13.30
CA ILE A 73 4.75 -33.09 -13.17
C ILE A 73 3.58 -33.98 -12.72
N PHE A 74 2.82 -33.57 -11.69
CA PHE A 74 1.67 -34.34 -11.23
C PHE A 74 0.58 -34.46 -12.29
N GLN A 75 0.29 -33.39 -13.04
CA GLN A 75 -0.65 -33.45 -14.16
C GLN A 75 -0.20 -34.45 -15.23
N CYS A 76 1.08 -34.43 -15.62
CA CYS A 76 1.63 -35.39 -16.58
C CYS A 76 1.55 -36.82 -16.07
N LEU A 77 1.82 -37.06 -14.78
CA LEU A 77 1.71 -38.40 -14.18
C LEU A 77 0.26 -38.90 -14.18
N ILE A 78 -0.69 -38.05 -13.80
CA ILE A 78 -2.12 -38.42 -13.78
C ILE A 78 -2.59 -38.72 -15.21
N LEU A 79 -2.30 -37.83 -16.17
CA LEU A 79 -2.66 -38.03 -17.58
C LEU A 79 -1.98 -39.26 -18.20
N GLY A 80 -0.73 -39.53 -17.84
CA GLY A 80 0.05 -40.67 -18.34
C GLY A 80 -0.29 -42.00 -17.67
N SER A 81 -0.95 -41.99 -16.51
CA SER A 81 -1.30 -43.20 -15.75
C SER A 81 -2.48 -43.99 -16.33
N ALA A 82 -3.15 -43.47 -17.36
CA ALA A 82 -4.39 -44.02 -17.93
C ALA A 82 -5.53 -44.23 -16.90
N VAL A 83 -5.43 -43.58 -15.73
CA VAL A 83 -6.51 -43.53 -14.74
C VAL A 83 -7.65 -42.68 -15.30
N ASP A 84 -8.87 -43.19 -15.21
CA ASP A 84 -10.08 -42.43 -15.56
C ASP A 84 -10.36 -41.37 -14.48
N TRP A 85 -9.59 -40.29 -14.52
CA TRP A 85 -9.70 -39.18 -13.58
C TRP A 85 -10.98 -38.36 -13.75
N GLY A 86 -11.68 -38.53 -14.88
CA GLY A 86 -12.95 -37.86 -15.15
C GLY A 86 -14.12 -38.46 -14.37
N SER A 87 -14.07 -39.75 -14.06
CA SER A 87 -15.11 -40.42 -13.26
C SER A 87 -14.89 -40.32 -11.75
N ASP A 88 -13.64 -40.12 -11.29
CA ASP A 88 -13.36 -39.79 -9.89
C ASP A 88 -13.46 -38.27 -9.65
N GLN A 89 -14.53 -37.85 -8.99
CA GLN A 89 -14.79 -36.45 -8.64
C GLN A 89 -13.63 -35.80 -7.84
N ARG A 90 -12.97 -36.55 -6.95
CA ARG A 90 -11.85 -36.03 -6.15
C ARG A 90 -10.62 -35.81 -7.02
N LEU A 91 -10.34 -36.74 -7.92
CA LEU A 91 -9.21 -36.64 -8.82
C LEU A 91 -9.42 -35.55 -9.89
N CYS A 92 -10.65 -35.39 -10.38
CA CYS A 92 -11.04 -34.29 -11.25
C CYS A 92 -10.84 -32.92 -10.58
N GLN A 93 -11.30 -32.74 -9.34
CA GLN A 93 -11.08 -31.51 -8.57
C GLN A 93 -9.59 -31.24 -8.33
N LEU A 94 -8.80 -32.28 -8.06
CA LEU A 94 -7.35 -32.16 -7.93
C LEU A 94 -6.71 -31.70 -9.24
N MET A 95 -7.04 -32.31 -10.37
CA MET A 95 -6.53 -31.93 -11.70
C MET A 95 -6.85 -30.47 -12.05
N ILE A 96 -8.07 -30.02 -11.77
CA ILE A 96 -8.49 -28.62 -11.95
C ILE A 96 -7.67 -27.69 -11.04
N SER A 97 -7.43 -28.09 -9.79
CA SER A 97 -6.68 -27.29 -8.83
C SER A 97 -5.20 -27.18 -9.18
N LEU A 98 -4.60 -28.26 -9.69
CA LEU A 98 -3.22 -28.26 -10.21
C LEU A 98 -3.07 -27.36 -11.45
N GLY A 99 -4.15 -27.12 -12.21
CA GLY A 99 -4.13 -26.26 -13.39
C GLY A 99 -4.26 -24.77 -13.09
N LYS A 100 -4.51 -24.39 -11.83
CA LYS A 100 -4.62 -22.98 -11.44
C LYS A 100 -3.24 -22.43 -11.10
N PRO A 101 -2.85 -21.27 -11.68
CA PRO A 101 -1.63 -20.60 -11.27
C PRO A 101 -1.74 -20.17 -9.81
N LEU A 102 -0.60 -20.16 -9.10
CA LEU A 102 -0.51 -19.55 -7.79
C LEU A 102 -0.69 -18.03 -7.92
N ASP A 103 -1.85 -17.54 -7.50
CA ASP A 103 -2.11 -16.10 -7.43
C ASP A 103 -1.41 -15.51 -6.20
N MET A 104 -0.35 -14.75 -6.43
CA MET A 104 0.40 -14.04 -5.38
C MET A 104 0.20 -12.52 -5.44
N GLN A 105 -0.80 -12.01 -6.18
CA GLN A 105 -1.02 -10.57 -6.31
C GLN A 105 -1.52 -9.87 -5.02
N LEU A 106 -1.74 -10.61 -3.93
CA LEU A 106 -2.33 -10.10 -2.69
C LEU A 106 -1.38 -9.37 -1.72
N CYS A 107 -0.11 -9.09 -2.05
CA CYS A 107 0.83 -8.51 -1.07
C CYS A 107 1.63 -7.27 -1.52
N LEU A 108 1.44 -6.73 -2.73
CA LEU A 108 2.30 -5.64 -3.23
C LEU A 108 1.58 -4.41 -3.79
N HIS A 109 0.26 -4.33 -3.70
CA HIS A 109 -0.48 -3.13 -4.07
C HIS A 109 -1.57 -2.82 -3.04
N ASP A 110 -1.25 -1.93 -2.09
CA ASP A 110 -2.01 -0.69 -1.90
C ASP A 110 -1.41 0.13 -0.74
N PRO A 111 -0.67 1.22 -1.00
CA PRO A 111 -0.35 2.21 0.03
C PRO A 111 -1.56 3.11 0.38
N ALA A 112 -2.77 2.79 -0.08
CA ALA A 112 -3.94 3.68 0.00
C ALA A 112 -4.83 3.49 1.25
N THR A 113 -4.54 2.54 2.15
CA THR A 113 -5.42 2.23 3.29
C THR A 113 -5.00 2.84 4.64
N LEU A 114 -4.04 3.77 4.67
CA LEU A 114 -3.60 4.43 5.91
C LEU A 114 -4.32 5.75 6.25
N THR A 115 -5.39 6.10 5.54
CA THR A 115 -6.28 7.21 5.91
C THR A 115 -7.64 6.71 6.37
N ASP A 116 -7.68 5.93 7.45
CA ASP A 116 -8.90 5.80 8.24
C ASP A 116 -8.59 5.37 9.68
N VAL A 117 -8.07 6.30 10.48
CA VAL A 117 -8.08 6.17 11.95
C VAL A 117 -8.61 7.47 12.54
N SER A 118 -9.93 7.48 12.69
CA SER A 118 -10.69 8.10 13.79
C SER A 118 -10.35 9.54 14.18
N THR A 119 -10.98 10.49 13.49
CA THR A 119 -11.73 11.53 14.22
C THR A 119 -13.08 10.94 14.56
N HIS A 120 -13.20 10.35 15.75
CA HIS A 120 -14.50 10.15 16.38
C HIS A 120 -14.53 11.08 17.58
N ASP A 121 -15.41 12.08 17.49
CA ASP A 121 -15.78 13.01 18.54
C ASP A 121 -16.11 12.29 19.85
N SER A 122 -15.58 12.80 20.96
CA SER A 122 -16.33 13.29 22.15
C SER A 122 -15.38 13.78 23.24
#